data_AF-A0A7R9Z6C5-F1
#
_entry.id   AF-A0A7R9Z6C5-F1
#
_cell.length_a   1.000
_cell.length_b   1.000
_cell.length_c   1.000
_cell.angle_alpha   90.00
_cell.angle_beta   90.00
_cell.angle_gamma   90.00
#
_symmetry.space_group_name_H-M   'P 1'
#
loop_
_entity.id
_entity.type
_entity.pdbx_description
1 polymer ?
#
loop_
_entity_poly.entity_id
_entity_poly.type
_entity_poly.pdbx_seq_one_letter_code
_entity_poly.pdbx_strand_id
1 'polypeptide(L)'
;FDGSSRNVRAFALLRHPVERAVSTYYNLKKAGHPDVSKMSLEEYAKSSYAENNWMVRFLSGKMDGDVTTDHLAVANEVLRTKFVVGLLRNKDGSMERFEHYFGWTYETQDGWDCRKRVLDGTASTNESSKYFVKEGNQAWNLLL
;
A
#
# COMPACT_ATOMS: atom_id res chain seq x y z
N PHE A 1 28.62 -21.92 2.04
CA PHE A 1 27.89 -20.66 2.27
C PHE A 1 28.20 -20.18 3.69
N ASP A 2 29.03 -19.15 3.82
CA ASP A 2 29.37 -18.48 5.09
C ASP A 2 28.26 -17.46 5.43
N GLY A 3 27.80 -17.46 6.68
CA GLY A 3 26.64 -16.71 7.18
C GLY A 3 26.92 -15.26 7.57
N SER A 4 28.13 -14.74 7.37
CA SER A 4 28.56 -13.44 7.89
C SER A 4 28.17 -12.20 7.06
N SER A 5 27.58 -12.35 5.86
CA SER A 5 27.17 -11.19 5.03
C SER A 5 25.79 -11.31 4.34
N ARG A 6 24.73 -11.58 5.10
CA ARG A 6 23.35 -11.56 4.55
C ARG A 6 22.79 -10.14 4.52
N ASN A 7 23.08 -9.41 3.45
CA ASN A 7 22.44 -8.12 3.19
C ASN A 7 21.00 -8.34 2.74
N VAL A 8 20.04 -8.02 3.61
CA VAL A 8 18.62 -8.01 3.25
C VAL A 8 18.36 -6.82 2.34
N ARG A 9 17.79 -7.09 1.16
CA ARG A 9 17.32 -6.07 0.23
C ARG A 9 15.79 -6.12 0.20
N ALA A 10 15.16 -5.04 0.63
CA ALA A 10 13.70 -4.95 0.70
C ALA A 10 13.14 -4.07 -0.43
N PHE A 11 11.90 -4.33 -0.80
CA PHE A 11 11.13 -3.47 -1.69
C PHE A 11 9.74 -3.27 -1.11
N ALA A 12 9.09 -2.18 -1.52
CA ALA A 12 7.76 -1.81 -1.04
C ALA A 12 6.91 -1.34 -2.22
N LEU A 13 5.66 -1.75 -2.27
CA LEU A 13 4.68 -1.28 -3.23
C LEU A 13 3.68 -0.37 -2.51
N LEU A 14 3.75 0.93 -2.80
CA LEU A 14 2.93 1.93 -2.12
C LEU A 14 1.67 2.24 -2.91
N ARG A 15 0.58 2.50 -2.18
CA ARG A 15 -0.72 2.93 -2.72
C ARG A 15 -1.04 4.33 -2.22
N HIS A 16 -1.83 5.08 -2.98
CA HIS A 16 -2.34 6.37 -2.53
C HIS A 16 -3.05 6.22 -1.16
N PRO A 17 -2.78 7.09 -0.16
CA PRO A 17 -3.32 6.94 1.19
C PRO A 17 -4.85 6.83 1.24
N VAL A 18 -5.56 7.68 0.48
CA VAL A 18 -7.03 7.65 0.41
C VAL A 18 -7.54 6.34 -0.19
N GLU A 19 -7.00 5.91 -1.33
CA GLU A 19 -7.42 4.65 -1.95
C GLU A 19 -7.17 3.44 -1.04
N ARG A 20 -6.08 3.48 -0.28
CA ARG A 20 -5.75 2.46 0.72
C ARG A 20 -6.80 2.45 1.83
N ALA A 21 -7.14 3.61 2.40
CA ALA A 21 -8.13 3.72 3.47
C ALA A 21 -9.52 3.24 3.02
N VAL A 22 -9.93 3.58 1.80
CA VAL A 22 -11.18 3.09 1.19
C VAL A 22 -11.14 1.57 1.01
N SER A 23 -10.02 1.03 0.53
CA SER A 23 -9.84 -0.42 0.41
C SER A 23 -9.94 -1.13 1.76
N THR A 24 -9.36 -0.56 2.82
CA THR A 24 -9.47 -1.07 4.19
C THR A 24 -10.94 -1.09 4.64
N TYR A 25 -11.69 -0.01 4.44
CA TYR A 25 -13.12 0.05 4.78
C TYR A 25 -13.93 -1.07 4.11
N TYR A 26 -13.79 -1.25 2.79
CA TYR A 26 -14.56 -2.28 2.09
C TYR A 26 -14.12 -3.70 2.48
N ASN A 27 -12.83 -3.91 2.78
CA ASN A 27 -12.34 -5.17 3.32
C ASN A 27 -12.97 -5.50 4.68
N LEU A 28 -13.01 -4.52 5.60
CA LEU A 28 -13.66 -4.69 6.91
C LEU A 28 -15.16 -4.96 6.78
N LYS A 29 -15.84 -4.26 5.87
CA LYS A 29 -17.27 -4.44 5.60
C LYS A 29 -17.57 -5.84 5.06
N LYS A 30 -16.76 -6.32 4.10
CA LYS A 30 -16.84 -7.67 3.52
C LYS A 30 -16.52 -8.76 4.53
N ALA A 31 -15.60 -8.50 5.46
CA ALA A 31 -15.27 -9.40 6.55
C ALA A 31 -16.34 -9.43 7.68
N GLY A 32 -17.37 -8.59 7.61
CA GLY A 32 -18.46 -8.58 8.59
C GLY A 32 -18.08 -7.90 9.91
N HIS A 33 -17.17 -6.92 9.90
CA HIS A 33 -16.80 -6.19 11.11
C HIS A 33 -18.05 -5.55 11.76
N PRO A 34 -18.32 -5.81 13.05
CA PRO A 34 -19.63 -5.57 13.69
C PRO A 34 -20.12 -4.11 13.59
N ASP A 35 -19.19 -3.16 13.68
CA ASP A 35 -19.49 -1.73 13.61
C ASP A 35 -19.33 -1.18 12.18
N VAL A 36 -18.14 -1.35 11.58
CA VAL A 36 -17.82 -0.84 10.23
C VAL A 36 -18.80 -1.35 9.16
N SER A 37 -19.32 -2.58 9.26
CA SER A 37 -20.28 -3.10 8.27
C SER A 37 -21.58 -2.29 8.20
N LYS A 38 -21.95 -1.58 9.27
CA LYS A 38 -23.14 -0.73 9.36
C LYS A 38 -22.86 0.73 9.00
N MET A 39 -21.60 1.13 8.96
CA MET A 39 -21.18 2.50 8.64
C MET A 39 -21.21 2.75 7.13
N SER A 40 -21.49 3.99 6.75
CA SER A 40 -21.09 4.62 5.49
C SER A 40 -19.58 4.87 5.45
N LEU A 41 -19.05 5.24 4.28
CA LEU A 41 -17.63 5.55 4.15
C LEU A 41 -17.26 6.83 4.94
N GLU A 42 -18.16 7.81 4.96
CA GLU A 42 -18.00 9.07 5.67
C GLU A 42 -18.04 8.88 7.19
N GLU A 43 -18.89 7.98 7.70
CA GLU A 43 -18.91 7.60 9.11
C GLU A 43 -17.64 6.84 9.50
N TYR A 44 -17.19 5.92 8.65
CA TYR A 44 -15.92 5.23 8.83
C TYR A 44 -14.75 6.23 8.90
N ALA A 45 -14.67 7.19 7.97
CA ALA A 45 -13.60 8.18 7.90
C ALA A 45 -13.48 9.05 9.16
N LYS A 46 -14.60 9.28 9.86
CA LYS A 46 -14.65 10.03 11.13
C LYS A 46 -14.49 9.15 12.37
N SER A 47 -14.54 7.83 12.21
CA SER A 47 -14.47 6.88 13.32
C SER A 47 -13.02 6.60 13.73
N SER A 48 -12.84 5.99 14.89
CA SER A 48 -11.55 5.45 15.34
C SER A 48 -11.05 4.26 14.51
N TYR A 49 -11.87 3.71 13.61
CA TYR A 49 -11.48 2.62 12.71
C TYR A 49 -10.69 3.09 11.49
N ALA A 50 -10.82 4.37 11.11
CA ALA A 50 -10.03 4.93 10.04
C ALA A 50 -8.57 5.08 10.46
N GLU A 51 -7.67 4.61 9.59
CA GLU A 51 -6.24 4.66 9.85
C GLU A 51 -5.72 6.10 9.80
N ASN A 52 -5.15 6.58 10.90
CA ASN A 52 -4.53 7.90 10.98
C ASN A 52 -3.02 7.81 10.72
N ASN A 53 -2.55 8.27 9.55
CA ASN A 53 -1.13 8.35 9.20
C ASN A 53 -0.33 7.06 9.46
N TRP A 54 -0.98 5.90 9.38
CA TRP A 54 -0.42 4.62 9.82
C TRP A 54 0.96 4.31 9.21
N MET A 55 1.16 4.60 7.92
CA MET A 55 2.44 4.37 7.25
C MET A 55 3.57 5.24 7.84
N VAL A 56 3.31 6.53 8.08
CA VAL A 56 4.30 7.43 8.69
C VAL A 56 4.59 7.00 10.11
N ARG A 57 3.56 6.66 10.89
CA ARG A 57 3.69 6.16 12.27
C ARG A 57 4.56 4.90 12.32
N PHE A 58 4.26 3.93 11.46
CA PHE A 58 4.99 2.68 11.39
C PHE A 58 6.47 2.88 11.02
N LEU A 59 6.74 3.66 9.97
CA LEU A 59 8.10 3.86 9.47
C LEU A 59 8.95 4.77 10.36
N SER A 60 8.33 5.71 11.07
CA SER A 60 9.03 6.58 12.04
C SER A 60 9.12 5.98 13.44
N GLY A 61 8.39 4.90 13.72
CA GLY A 61 8.25 4.31 15.06
C GLY A 61 7.31 5.09 16.00
N LYS A 62 6.64 6.15 15.53
CA LYS A 62 5.73 6.98 16.34
C LYS A 62 4.30 6.42 16.33
N MET A 63 4.02 5.45 17.21
CA MET A 63 2.71 4.78 17.23
C MET A 63 1.60 5.57 17.95
N ASP A 64 1.96 6.47 18.86
CA ASP A 64 1.04 7.25 19.69
C ASP A 64 1.23 8.77 19.51
N GLY A 65 0.30 9.57 20.04
CA GLY A 65 0.37 11.04 19.99
C GLY A 65 0.37 11.63 18.58
N ASP A 66 0.82 12.89 18.49
CA ASP A 66 0.78 13.66 17.25
C ASP A 66 1.88 13.25 16.27
N VAL A 67 1.52 13.23 14.98
CA VAL A 67 2.47 13.05 13.87
C VAL A 67 2.88 14.42 13.37
N THR A 68 4.19 14.62 13.25
CA THR A 68 4.82 15.88 12.86
C THR A 68 5.59 15.72 11.55
N THR A 69 6.06 16.83 10.99
CA THR A 69 6.92 16.86 9.80
C THR A 69 8.23 16.10 9.99
N ASP A 70 8.76 16.04 11.21
CA ASP A 70 9.99 15.29 11.51
C ASP A 70 9.76 13.79 11.38
N HIS A 71 8.61 13.30 11.84
CA HIS A 71 8.23 11.89 11.66
C HIS A 71 8.06 11.54 10.18
N LEU A 72 7.50 12.46 9.38
CA LEU A 72 7.42 12.29 7.93
C LEU A 72 8.82 12.25 7.29
N ALA A 73 9.75 13.11 7.73
CA ALA A 73 11.13 13.10 7.25
C ALA A 73 11.83 11.76 7.56
N VAL A 74 11.65 11.22 8.77
CA VAL A 74 12.17 9.90 9.14
C VAL A 74 11.56 8.80 8.26
N ALA A 75 10.24 8.79 8.09
CA ALA A 75 9.56 7.80 7.25
C ALA A 75 10.06 7.83 5.80
N ASN A 76 10.26 9.03 5.24
CA ASN A 76 10.82 9.21 3.91
C ASN A 76 12.27 8.70 3.83
N GLU A 77 13.09 8.96 4.84
CA GLU A 77 14.48 8.50 4.87
C GLU A 77 14.59 6.97 4.97
N VAL A 78 13.70 6.35 5.74
CA VAL A 78 13.58 4.88 5.78
C VAL A 78 13.22 4.33 4.40
N LEU A 79 12.20 4.89 3.74
CA LEU A 79 11.84 4.48 2.38
C LEU A 79 12.98 4.69 1.38
N ARG A 80 13.67 5.84 1.45
CA ARG A 80 14.77 6.20 0.54
C ARG A 80 15.98 5.27 0.68
N THR A 81 16.30 4.84 1.91
CA THR A 81 17.54 4.10 2.19
C THR A 81 17.37 2.61 2.34
N LYS A 82 16.16 2.13 2.69
CA LYS A 82 15.93 0.72 3.00
C LYS A 82 15.13 -0.03 1.94
N PHE A 83 14.44 0.68 1.05
CA PHE A 83 13.51 0.07 0.10
C PHE A 83 13.74 0.50 -1.35
N VAL A 84 13.59 -0.47 -2.25
CA VAL A 84 13.23 -0.18 -3.63
C VAL A 84 11.72 0.09 -3.66
N VAL A 85 11.34 1.35 -3.81
CA VAL A 85 9.92 1.74 -3.83
C VAL A 85 9.31 1.57 -5.23
N GLY A 86 8.13 0.97 -5.28
CA GLY A 86 7.22 0.94 -6.42
C GLY A 86 5.86 1.55 -6.06
N LEU A 87 5.04 1.81 -7.07
CA LEU A 87 3.69 2.35 -6.93
C LEU A 87 2.65 1.35 -7.46
N LEU A 88 1.65 1.01 -6.65
CA LEU A 88 0.60 0.07 -7.04
C LEU A 88 -0.18 0.52 -8.28
N ARG A 89 -0.40 1.83 -8.44
CA ARG A 89 -1.06 2.40 -9.63
C ARG A 89 -0.29 2.15 -10.94
N ASN A 90 1.01 1.92 -10.85
CA ASN A 90 1.90 1.56 -11.95
C ASN A 90 2.68 0.30 -11.55
N LYS A 91 1.95 -0.77 -11.22
CA LYS A 91 2.54 -2.02 -10.76
C LYS A 91 3.42 -2.70 -11.82
N ASP A 92 3.09 -2.57 -13.11
CA ASP A 92 3.90 -3.15 -14.19
C ASP A 92 5.28 -2.50 -14.22
N GLY A 93 5.33 -1.16 -14.27
CA GLY A 93 6.60 -0.43 -14.18
C GLY A 93 7.31 -0.62 -12.83
N SER A 94 6.56 -0.85 -11.74
CA SER A 94 7.15 -1.16 -10.44
C SER A 94 7.80 -2.55 -10.43
N MET A 95 7.15 -3.54 -11.06
CA MET A 95 7.65 -4.90 -11.17
C MET A 95 8.89 -4.95 -12.07
N GLU A 96 8.87 -4.24 -13.20
CA GLU A 96 10.05 -4.06 -14.07
C GLU A 96 11.21 -3.43 -13.30
N ARG A 97 10.94 -2.42 -12.47
CA ARG A 97 11.95 -1.80 -11.61
C ARG A 97 12.54 -2.80 -10.62
N PHE A 98 11.71 -3.64 -10.00
CA PHE A 98 12.16 -4.66 -9.07
C PHE A 98 13.00 -5.72 -9.79
N GLU A 99 12.53 -6.22 -10.93
CA GLU A 99 13.25 -7.19 -11.76
C GLU A 99 14.64 -6.69 -12.14
N HIS A 100 14.73 -5.45 -12.60
CA HIS A 100 16.00 -4.82 -12.95
C HIS A 100 16.93 -4.69 -11.74
N TYR A 101 16.42 -4.22 -10.60
CA TYR A 101 17.24 -4.00 -9.40
C TYR A 101 17.71 -5.31 -8.76
N PHE A 102 16.85 -6.32 -8.70
CA PHE A 102 17.15 -7.60 -8.05
C PHE A 102 17.80 -8.63 -8.97
N GLY A 103 17.77 -8.38 -10.29
CA GLY A 103 18.26 -9.32 -11.30
C GLY A 103 17.32 -10.52 -11.48
N TRP A 104 16.01 -10.32 -11.31
CA TRP A 104 15.04 -11.39 -11.52
C TRP A 104 14.79 -11.59 -13.01
N THR A 105 14.88 -12.85 -13.45
CA THR A 105 14.68 -13.25 -14.84
C THR A 105 13.70 -14.42 -14.91
N TYR A 106 12.92 -14.47 -15.98
CA TYR A 106 12.00 -15.56 -16.27
C TYR A 106 12.59 -16.38 -17.43
N GLU A 107 13.17 -17.53 -17.12
CA GLU A 107 13.85 -18.38 -18.11
C GLU A 107 12.87 -19.08 -19.06
N THR A 108 11.61 -19.24 -18.64
CA THR A 108 10.57 -19.95 -19.39
C THR A 108 9.40 -19.03 -19.74
N GLN A 109 8.73 -19.34 -20.85
CA GLN A 109 7.48 -18.67 -21.23
C GLN A 109 6.42 -18.80 -20.13
N ASP A 110 6.32 -19.98 -19.50
CA ASP A 110 5.41 -20.22 -18.37
C ASP A 110 5.67 -19.27 -17.18
N GLY A 111 6.94 -18.95 -16.91
CA GLY A 111 7.32 -18.00 -15.87
C GLY A 111 6.86 -16.58 -16.20
N TRP A 112 7.02 -16.17 -17.46
CA TRP A 112 6.59 -14.86 -17.94
C TRP A 112 5.06 -14.74 -17.96
N ASP A 113 4.35 -15.78 -18.39
CA ASP A 113 2.89 -15.84 -18.39
C ASP A 113 2.33 -15.84 -16.97
N CYS A 114 2.99 -16.53 -16.04
CA CYS A 114 2.66 -16.50 -14.61
C CYS A 114 2.80 -15.09 -14.04
N ARG A 115 3.95 -14.43 -14.27
CA ARG A 115 4.19 -13.04 -13.88
C ARG A 115 3.08 -12.13 -14.41
N LYS A 116 2.80 -12.19 -15.70
CA LYS A 116 1.75 -11.39 -16.33
C LYS A 116 0.39 -11.66 -15.70
N ARG A 117 0.01 -12.92 -15.51
CA ARG A 117 -1.27 -13.28 -14.86
C ARG A 117 -1.38 -12.82 -13.42
N VAL A 118 -0.29 -12.79 -12.64
CA VAL A 118 -0.31 -12.27 -11.26
C VAL A 118 -0.45 -10.75 -11.27
N LEU A 119 0.27 -10.06 -12.16
CA LEU A 119 0.13 -8.61 -12.32
C LEU A 119 -1.27 -8.26 -12.85
N ASP A 120 -1.78 -8.91 -13.89
CA ASP A 120 -3.14 -8.69 -14.41
C ASP A 120 -4.21 -9.12 -13.38
N GLY A 121 -3.97 -10.21 -12.66
CA GLY A 121 -4.85 -10.76 -11.63
C GLY A 121 -5.01 -9.83 -10.43
N THR A 122 -3.93 -9.14 -10.02
CA THR A 122 -4.00 -8.06 -9.03
C THR A 122 -4.66 -6.78 -9.57
N ALA A 123 -4.93 -6.67 -10.88
CA ALA A 123 -5.83 -5.64 -11.45
C ALA A 123 -7.28 -6.14 -11.47
N SER A 124 -7.47 -7.46 -11.59
CA SER A 124 -8.79 -8.10 -11.68
C SER A 124 -9.56 -8.21 -10.36
N THR A 125 -9.00 -7.80 -9.22
CA THR A 125 -9.88 -7.22 -8.21
C THR A 125 -10.29 -5.84 -8.71
N ASN A 126 -11.32 -5.83 -9.56
CA ASN A 126 -12.21 -4.70 -9.82
C ASN A 126 -12.78 -4.06 -8.53
N GLU A 127 -12.31 -4.43 -7.34
CA GLU A 127 -12.58 -3.72 -6.08
C GLU A 127 -11.94 -2.32 -6.11
N SER A 128 -10.72 -2.13 -6.62
CA SER A 128 -10.10 -0.79 -6.65
C SER A 128 -10.82 0.20 -7.56
N SER A 129 -11.40 -0.26 -8.69
CA SER A 129 -12.25 0.56 -9.57
C SER A 129 -13.69 0.69 -9.05
N LYS A 130 -14.23 -0.34 -8.39
CA LYS A 130 -15.56 -0.31 -7.74
C LYS A 130 -15.63 0.67 -6.57
N TYR A 131 -14.49 0.97 -5.95
CA TYR A 131 -14.40 1.80 -4.76
C TYR A 131 -13.66 3.12 -5.02
N PHE A 132 -13.64 3.58 -6.28
CA PHE A 132 -13.05 4.86 -6.62
C PHE A 132 -13.80 6.01 -5.93
N VAL A 133 -13.09 6.75 -5.09
CA VAL A 133 -13.57 7.99 -4.48
C VAL A 133 -12.99 9.14 -5.29
N LYS A 134 -13.88 9.96 -5.85
CA LYS A 134 -13.46 11.12 -6.64
C LYS A 134 -12.72 12.13 -5.77
N GLU A 135 -11.52 12.49 -6.20
CA GLU A 135 -10.70 13.51 -5.57
C GLU A 135 -11.50 14.81 -5.35
N GLY A 136 -11.37 15.38 -4.16
CA GLY A 136 -12.05 16.60 -3.73
C GLY A 136 -13.49 16.44 -3.25
N ASN A 137 -14.09 15.24 -3.34
CA ASN A 137 -15.41 15.01 -2.75
C ASN A 137 -15.34 14.92 -1.21
N GLN A 138 -16.51 14.89 -0.55
CA GLN A 138 -16.57 14.87 0.91
C GLN A 138 -15.83 13.69 1.53
N ALA A 139 -16.04 12.47 1.02
CA ALA A 139 -15.38 11.28 1.54
C ALA A 139 -13.85 11.32 1.35
N TRP A 140 -13.37 11.86 0.23
CA TRP A 140 -11.94 12.06 -0.04
C TRP A 140 -11.31 12.99 0.99
N ASN A 141 -11.93 14.14 1.23
CA ASN A 141 -11.40 15.16 2.14
C ASN A 141 -11.42 14.70 3.60
N LEU A 142 -12.33 13.81 3.98
CA LEU A 142 -12.36 13.19 5.31
C LEU A 142 -11.26 12.13 5.51
N LEU A 143 -10.65 11.63 4.43
CA LEU A 143 -9.62 10.60 4.44
C LEU A 143 -8.21 11.14 4.18
N LEU A 144 -8.07 12.47 4.00
CA LEU A 144 -6.78 13.17 3.98
C LEU A 144 -6.28 13.40 5.40
#